data_AF-A0A370HR87-F1
#
_entry.id   AF-A0A370HR87-F1
#
_cell.length_a   1.000
_cell.length_b   1.000
_cell.length_c   1.000
_cell.angle_alpha   90.00
_cell.angle_beta   90.00
_cell.angle_gamma   90.00
#
_symmetry.space_group_name_H-M   'P 1'
#
loop_
_entity.id
_entity.type
_entity.pdbx_description
1 polymer ?
#
loop_
_entity_poly.entity_id
_entity_poly.type
_entity_poly.pdbx_seq_one_letter_code
_entity_poly.pdbx_strand_id
1 'polypeptide(L)'
;MMENMVRNLRVLWRAETIIADVRLRQMMIRSGLRGAAVILGLFAFLMANLAVFFALHQVWGPIWAAAAISGGNVLLAGILLLAAGRTAPGREMELALEVRNSALGNLEADALVVQAQLVELREEIRGVRRAITGFAHHPLDNLLPNLLVPLAGAIVKGLKKSDASKD
;
A
#
# COMPACT_ATOMS: atom_id res chain seq x y z
N MET A 1 -36.17 3.10 -0.83
CA MET A 1 -34.75 3.24 -1.23
C MET A 1 -33.86 2.16 -0.60
N MET A 2 -33.93 1.97 0.73
CA MET A 2 -33.26 0.89 1.47
C MET A 2 -33.62 -0.53 0.97
N GLU A 3 -34.88 -0.81 0.65
CA GLU A 3 -35.33 -2.13 0.17
C GLU A 3 -34.72 -2.52 -1.18
N ASN A 4 -34.50 -1.56 -2.06
CA ASN A 4 -33.82 -1.80 -3.35
C ASN A 4 -32.32 -2.10 -3.14
N MET A 5 -31.70 -1.44 -2.15
CA MET A 5 -30.30 -1.70 -1.76
C MET A 5 -30.14 -3.11 -1.20
N VAL A 6 -31.00 -3.52 -0.28
CA VAL A 6 -30.97 -4.88 0.31
C VAL A 6 -31.26 -5.96 -0.74
N ARG A 7 -32.18 -5.70 -1.68
CA ARG A 7 -32.46 -6.61 -2.79
C ARG A 7 -31.26 -6.77 -3.71
N ASN A 8 -30.60 -5.68 -4.09
CA ASN A 8 -29.39 -5.71 -4.92
C ASN A 8 -28.22 -6.39 -4.20
N LEU A 9 -28.02 -6.12 -2.90
CA LEU A 9 -26.96 -6.75 -2.11
C LEU A 9 -27.16 -8.28 -2.00
N ARG A 10 -28.40 -8.72 -1.84
CA ARG A 10 -28.74 -10.16 -1.76
C ARG A 10 -28.53 -10.87 -3.09
N VAL A 11 -28.82 -10.20 -4.21
CA VAL A 11 -28.54 -10.71 -5.56
C VAL A 11 -27.02 -10.79 -5.79
N LEU A 12 -26.27 -9.76 -5.40
CA LEU A 12 -24.81 -9.73 -5.52
C LEU A 12 -24.15 -10.83 -4.67
N TRP A 13 -24.57 -10.98 -3.41
CA TRP A 13 -24.08 -12.03 -2.52
C TRP A 13 -24.37 -13.44 -3.03
N ARG A 14 -25.53 -13.65 -3.66
CA ARG A 14 -25.88 -14.95 -4.24
C ARG A 14 -25.07 -15.26 -5.50
N ALA A 15 -24.73 -14.24 -6.29
CA ALA A 15 -23.81 -14.39 -7.41
C ALA A 15 -22.38 -14.68 -6.95
N GLU A 16 -21.88 -13.96 -5.94
CA GLU A 16 -20.54 -14.17 -5.39
C GLU A 16 -20.35 -15.54 -4.75
N THR A 17 -21.35 -16.05 -4.02
CA THR A 17 -21.29 -17.39 -3.42
C THR A 17 -21.27 -18.50 -4.48
N ILE A 18 -22.05 -18.37 -5.57
CA ILE A 18 -22.03 -19.33 -6.69
C ILE A 18 -20.67 -19.34 -7.40
N ILE A 19 -20.08 -18.17 -7.64
CA ILE A 19 -18.75 -18.04 -8.27
C ILE A 19 -17.65 -18.63 -7.37
N ALA A 20 -17.71 -18.36 -6.07
CA ALA A 20 -16.78 -18.90 -5.09
C ALA A 20 -16.84 -20.44 -5.06
N ASP A 21 -18.03 -21.04 -5.02
CA ASP A 21 -18.21 -22.49 -4.98
C ASP A 21 -17.68 -23.20 -6.23
N VAL A 22 -17.96 -22.65 -7.42
CA VAL A 22 -17.46 -23.23 -8.68
C VAL A 22 -15.93 -23.19 -8.72
N ARG A 23 -15.33 -22.07 -8.28
CA ARG A 23 -13.87 -21.90 -8.26
C ARG A 23 -13.21 -22.82 -7.22
N LEU A 24 -13.81 -22.95 -6.03
CA LEU A 24 -13.36 -23.84 -4.97
C LEU A 24 -13.43 -25.30 -5.40
N ARG A 25 -14.50 -25.73 -6.07
CA ARG A 25 -14.65 -27.12 -6.54
C ARG A 25 -13.63 -27.46 -7.63
N GLN A 26 -13.39 -26.54 -8.57
CA GLN A 26 -12.36 -26.70 -9.60
C GLN A 26 -10.95 -26.71 -8.99
N MET A 27 -10.68 -25.86 -7.99
CA MET A 27 -9.42 -25.87 -7.26
C MET A 27 -9.22 -27.16 -6.46
N MET A 28 -10.24 -27.64 -5.76
CA MET A 28 -10.19 -28.89 -4.98
C MET A 28 -9.95 -30.12 -5.84
N ILE A 29 -10.65 -30.25 -6.98
CA ILE A 29 -10.47 -31.41 -7.86
C ILE A 29 -9.09 -31.36 -8.54
N ARG A 30 -8.67 -30.19 -9.02
CA ARG A 30 -7.34 -30.03 -9.65
C ARG A 30 -6.21 -30.19 -8.65
N SER A 31 -6.35 -29.72 -7.42
CA SER A 31 -5.33 -29.89 -6.37
C SER A 31 -5.28 -31.32 -5.85
N GLY A 32 -6.44 -31.96 -5.67
CA GLY A 32 -6.53 -33.36 -5.23
C GLY A 32 -5.86 -34.31 -6.20
N LEU A 33 -6.15 -34.20 -7.50
CA LEU A 33 -5.52 -35.04 -8.53
C LEU A 33 -4.01 -34.77 -8.64
N ARG A 34 -3.58 -33.50 -8.57
CA ARG A 34 -2.15 -33.14 -8.58
C ARG A 34 -1.43 -33.67 -7.35
N GLY A 35 -2.03 -33.54 -6.17
CA GLY A 35 -1.48 -34.07 -4.92
C GLY A 35 -1.31 -35.59 -4.98
N ALA A 36 -2.33 -36.31 -5.43
CA ALA A 36 -2.25 -37.75 -5.63
C ALA A 36 -1.16 -38.14 -6.65
N ALA A 37 -1.05 -37.41 -7.76
CA ALA A 37 -0.01 -37.65 -8.76
C ALA A 37 1.40 -37.41 -8.21
N VAL A 38 1.60 -36.39 -7.37
CA VAL A 38 2.89 -36.13 -6.71
C VAL A 38 3.26 -37.27 -5.75
N ILE A 39 2.30 -37.74 -4.95
CA ILE A 39 2.52 -38.85 -4.01
C ILE A 39 2.88 -40.14 -4.77
N LEU A 40 2.10 -40.48 -5.80
CA LEU A 40 2.38 -41.65 -6.65
C LEU A 40 3.71 -41.52 -7.38
N GLY A 41 4.04 -40.33 -7.88
CA GLY A 41 5.31 -40.03 -8.52
C GLY A 41 6.49 -40.21 -7.58
N LEU A 42 6.38 -39.73 -6.33
CA LEU A 42 7.41 -39.89 -5.30
C LEU A 42 7.61 -41.38 -4.97
N PHE A 43 6.52 -42.13 -4.81
CA PHE A 43 6.58 -43.56 -4.55
C PHE A 43 7.21 -44.33 -5.71
N ALA A 44 6.80 -44.03 -6.95
CA ALA A 44 7.39 -44.62 -8.15
C ALA A 44 8.89 -44.30 -8.27
N PHE A 45 9.29 -43.06 -7.97
CA PHE A 45 10.68 -42.64 -7.98
C PHE A 45 11.51 -43.38 -6.92
N LEU A 46 10.96 -43.57 -5.72
CA LEU A 46 11.60 -44.35 -4.67
C LEU A 46 11.78 -45.81 -5.08
N MET A 47 10.72 -46.44 -5.62
CA MET A 47 10.77 -47.82 -6.07
C MET A 47 11.74 -48.03 -7.24
N ALA A 48 11.82 -47.07 -8.18
CA ALA A 48 12.80 -47.09 -9.25
C ALA A 48 14.23 -47.06 -8.72
N ASN A 49 14.51 -46.23 -7.70
CA ASN A 49 15.81 -46.17 -7.04
C ASN A 49 16.19 -47.51 -6.39
N LEU A 50 15.26 -48.13 -5.68
CA LEU A 50 15.49 -49.46 -5.10
C LEU A 50 15.73 -50.52 -6.17
N ALA A 51 14.96 -50.50 -7.26
CA ALA A 51 15.14 -51.44 -8.37
C ALA A 51 16.53 -51.31 -9.01
N VAL A 52 16.97 -50.08 -9.28
CA VAL A 52 18.32 -49.81 -9.79
C VAL A 52 19.37 -50.22 -8.77
N PHE A 53 19.16 -49.97 -7.48
CA PHE A 53 20.08 -50.39 -6.42
C PHE A 53 20.25 -51.90 -6.39
N PHE A 54 19.16 -52.67 -6.38
CA PHE A 54 19.26 -54.12 -6.36
C PHE A 54 19.91 -54.68 -7.64
N ALA A 55 19.59 -54.11 -8.80
CA ALA A 55 20.22 -54.50 -10.07
C ALA A 55 21.73 -54.23 -10.07
N LEU A 56 22.15 -53.06 -9.57
CA LEU A 56 23.55 -52.64 -9.57
C LEU A 56 24.36 -53.29 -8.45
N HIS A 57 23.72 -53.54 -7.29
CA HIS A 57 24.29 -54.23 -6.15
C HIS A 57 24.82 -55.62 -6.53
N GLN A 58 24.11 -56.33 -7.42
CA GLN A 58 24.52 -57.66 -7.89
C GLN A 58 25.87 -57.65 -8.62
N VAL A 59 26.27 -56.53 -9.23
CA VAL A 59 27.49 -56.43 -10.05
C VAL A 59 28.62 -55.69 -9.33
N TRP A 60 28.33 -54.60 -8.64
CA TRP A 60 29.34 -53.69 -8.08
C TRP A 60 29.45 -53.74 -6.55
N GLY A 61 28.58 -54.52 -5.89
CA GLY A 61 28.48 -54.54 -4.44
C GLY A 61 27.78 -53.30 -3.87
N PRO A 62 27.45 -53.33 -2.56
CA PRO A 62 26.53 -52.37 -1.95
C PRO A 62 27.07 -50.93 -1.88
N ILE A 63 28.37 -50.77 -1.62
CA ILE A 63 28.98 -49.46 -1.41
C ILE A 63 28.99 -48.64 -2.71
N TRP A 64 29.50 -49.23 -3.80
CA TRP A 64 29.58 -48.57 -5.10
C TRP A 64 28.20 -48.38 -5.74
N ALA A 65 27.26 -49.31 -5.54
CA ALA A 65 25.89 -49.14 -6.01
C ALA A 65 25.19 -47.95 -5.33
N ALA A 66 25.32 -47.80 -4.01
CA ALA A 66 24.76 -46.67 -3.28
C ALA A 66 25.38 -45.33 -3.73
N ALA A 67 26.70 -45.31 -3.93
CA ALA A 67 27.41 -44.11 -4.40
C ALA A 67 26.96 -43.69 -5.81
N ALA A 68 26.84 -44.64 -6.75
CA ALA A 68 26.40 -44.38 -8.11
C ALA A 68 24.96 -43.83 -8.15
N ILE A 69 24.06 -44.41 -7.35
CA ILE A 69 22.66 -43.97 -7.29
C ILE A 69 22.53 -42.60 -6.65
N SER A 70 23.20 -42.36 -5.53
CA SER A 70 23.22 -41.03 -4.90
C SER A 70 23.77 -39.98 -5.85
N GLY A 71 24.88 -40.27 -6.53
CA GLY A 71 25.46 -39.38 -7.55
C GLY A 71 24.49 -39.08 -8.70
N GLY A 72 23.79 -40.10 -9.21
CA GLY A 72 22.75 -39.93 -10.23
C GLY A 72 21.58 -39.06 -9.77
N ASN A 73 21.11 -39.24 -8.54
CA ASN A 73 20.03 -38.42 -7.97
C ASN A 73 20.45 -36.96 -7.77
N VAL A 74 21.68 -36.71 -7.29
CA VAL A 74 22.22 -35.36 -7.15
C VAL A 74 22.32 -34.68 -8.51
N LEU A 75 22.80 -35.41 -9.53
CA LEU A 75 22.87 -34.90 -10.90
C LEU A 75 21.48 -34.57 -11.46
N LEU A 76 20.50 -35.47 -11.28
CA LEU A 76 19.12 -35.23 -11.66
C LEU A 76 18.51 -34.02 -10.94
N ALA A 77 18.75 -33.88 -9.64
CA ALA A 77 18.31 -32.73 -8.85
C ALA A 77 18.95 -31.44 -9.35
N GLY A 78 20.24 -31.44 -9.69
CA GLY A 78 20.93 -30.31 -10.30
C GLY A 78 20.28 -29.89 -11.63
N ILE A 79 19.97 -30.84 -12.51
CA ILE A 79 19.28 -30.57 -13.78
C ILE A 79 17.89 -29.98 -13.52
N LEU A 80 17.12 -30.56 -12.59
CA LEU A 80 15.80 -30.06 -12.22
C LEU A 80 15.85 -28.65 -11.65
N LEU A 81 16.83 -28.33 -10.80
CA LEU A 81 17.03 -26.97 -10.26
C LEU A 81 17.38 -25.97 -11.37
N LEU A 82 18.26 -26.34 -12.31
CA LEU A 82 18.58 -25.50 -13.45
C LEU A 82 17.37 -25.29 -14.37
N ALA A 83 16.53 -26.32 -14.56
CA ALA A 83 15.31 -26.22 -15.34
C ALA A 83 14.25 -25.35 -14.62
N ALA A 84 14.08 -25.52 -13.31
CA ALA A 84 13.18 -24.73 -12.49
C ALA A 84 13.59 -23.25 -12.48
N GLY A 85 14.89 -22.95 -12.35
CA GLY A 85 15.41 -21.59 -12.42
C GLY A 85 15.23 -20.91 -13.79
N ARG A 86 15.08 -21.68 -14.87
CA ARG A 86 14.77 -21.14 -16.21
C ARG A 86 13.28 -20.95 -16.46
N THR A 87 12.42 -21.51 -15.62
CA THR A 87 10.97 -21.35 -15.75
C THR A 87 10.59 -20.03 -15.08
N ALA A 88 10.58 -18.95 -15.86
CA ALA A 88 10.23 -17.61 -15.38
C ALA A 88 8.87 -17.62 -14.65
N PRO A 89 8.71 -16.84 -13.56
CA PRO A 89 7.45 -16.74 -12.84
C PRO A 89 6.36 -16.31 -13.83
N GLY A 90 5.34 -17.17 -13.98
CA GLY A 90 4.43 -17.14 -15.12
C GLY A 90 3.65 -15.84 -15.29
N ARG A 91 2.95 -15.72 -16.42
CA ARG A 91 2.12 -14.57 -16.84
C ARG A 91 1.23 -13.96 -15.73
N GLU A 92 0.89 -14.74 -14.70
CA GLU A 92 0.17 -14.28 -13.51
C GLU A 92 1.00 -13.35 -12.61
N MET A 93 2.31 -13.59 -12.45
CA MET A 93 3.23 -12.68 -11.74
C MET A 93 3.45 -11.40 -12.54
N GLU A 94 3.57 -11.50 -13.85
CA GLU A 94 3.70 -10.34 -14.74
C GLU A 94 2.47 -9.43 -14.66
N LEU A 95 1.26 -10.01 -14.72
CA LEU A 95 0.01 -9.29 -14.49
C LEU A 95 -0.08 -8.70 -13.08
N ALA A 96 0.35 -9.42 -12.05
CA ALA A 96 0.36 -8.91 -10.68
C ALA A 96 1.33 -7.73 -10.51
N LEU A 97 2.49 -7.77 -11.18
CA LEU A 97 3.46 -6.69 -11.19
C LEU A 97 2.94 -5.47 -11.97
N GLU A 98 2.26 -5.69 -13.10
CA GLU A 98 1.66 -4.62 -13.89
C GLU A 98 0.54 -3.89 -13.13
N VAL A 99 -0.34 -4.65 -12.44
CA VAL A 99 -1.38 -4.07 -11.58
C VAL A 99 -0.78 -3.32 -10.40
N ARG A 100 0.25 -3.88 -9.74
CA ARG A 100 0.97 -3.19 -8.65
C ARG A 100 1.63 -1.90 -9.13
N ASN A 101 2.31 -1.94 -10.28
CA ASN A 101 3.00 -0.77 -10.82
C ASN A 101 2.01 0.32 -11.26
N SER A 102 0.87 -0.08 -11.83
CA SER A 102 -0.23 0.85 -12.18
C SER A 102 -0.82 1.51 -10.93
N ALA A 103 -0.99 0.75 -9.84
CA ALA A 103 -1.46 1.30 -8.56
C ALA A 103 -0.44 2.27 -7.93
N LEU A 104 0.86 1.98 -8.02
CA LEU A 104 1.92 2.88 -7.55
C LEU A 104 1.97 4.18 -8.36
N GLY A 105 1.84 4.11 -9.69
CA GLY A 105 1.78 5.29 -10.56
C GLY A 105 0.61 6.21 -10.24
N ASN A 106 -0.56 5.65 -9.89
CA ASN A 106 -1.71 6.44 -9.46
C ASN A 106 -1.46 7.12 -8.10
N LEU A 107 -0.76 6.47 -7.17
CA LEU A 107 -0.37 7.06 -5.89
C LEU A 107 0.62 8.23 -6.05
N GLU A 108 1.54 8.14 -7.00
CA GLU A 108 2.47 9.24 -7.31
C GLU A 108 1.70 10.46 -7.86
N ALA A 109 0.72 10.24 -8.74
CA ALA A 109 -0.15 11.30 -9.25
C ALA A 109 -0.95 11.98 -8.13
N ASP A 110 -1.55 11.19 -7.23
CA ASP A 110 -2.27 11.72 -6.08
C ASP A 110 -1.34 12.48 -5.12
N ALA A 111 -0.11 12.00 -4.89
CA ALA A 111 0.87 12.67 -4.05
C ALA A 111 1.31 14.03 -4.62
N LEU A 112 1.43 14.16 -5.94
CA LEU A 112 1.71 15.44 -6.61
C LEU A 112 0.56 16.44 -6.42
N VAL A 113 -0.68 15.98 -6.53
CA VAL A 113 -1.87 16.81 -6.30
C VAL A 113 -1.95 17.28 -4.83
N VAL A 114 -1.66 16.38 -3.88
CA VAL A 114 -1.61 16.73 -2.45
C VAL A 114 -0.49 17.73 -2.15
N GLN A 115 0.70 17.58 -2.75
CA GLN A 115 1.77 18.56 -2.60
C GLN A 115 1.37 19.94 -3.12
N ALA A 116 0.69 20.02 -4.28
CA ALA A 116 0.21 21.29 -4.82
C ALA A 116 -0.77 21.98 -3.85
N GLN A 117 -1.72 21.22 -3.30
CA GLN A 117 -2.67 21.74 -2.30
C GLN A 117 -1.98 22.21 -1.02
N LEU A 118 -0.94 21.49 -0.57
CA LEU A 118 -0.16 21.88 0.61
C LEU A 118 0.65 23.16 0.38
N VAL A 119 1.16 23.39 -0.84
CA VAL A 119 1.87 24.62 -1.20
C VAL A 119 0.91 25.81 -1.21
N GLU A 120 -0.28 25.64 -1.78
CA GLU A 120 -1.33 26.67 -1.79
C GLU A 120 -1.76 27.03 -0.36
N LEU A 121 -2.07 26.02 0.47
CA LEU A 121 -2.44 26.21 1.87
C LEU A 121 -1.33 26.92 2.67
N ARG A 122 -0.05 26.59 2.41
CA ARG A 122 1.09 27.25 3.06
C ARG A 122 1.19 28.72 2.69
N GLU A 123 0.91 29.08 1.45
CA GLU A 123 0.92 30.49 1.00
C GLU A 123 -0.28 31.27 1.56
N GLU A 124 -1.46 30.67 1.67
CA GLU A 124 -2.60 31.27 2.36
C GLU A 124 -2.27 31.59 3.82
N ILE A 125 -1.70 30.63 4.55
CA ILE A 125 -1.29 30.81 5.96
C ILE A 125 -0.23 31.91 6.08
N ARG A 126 0.74 31.98 5.15
CA ARG A 126 1.74 33.06 5.10
C ARG A 126 1.10 34.42 4.81
N GLY A 127 0.12 34.47 3.91
CA GLY A 127 -0.66 35.68 3.60
C GLY A 127 -1.41 36.21 4.82
N VAL A 128 -2.11 35.32 5.52
CA VAL A 128 -2.80 35.64 6.79
C VAL A 128 -1.82 36.13 7.85
N ARG A 129 -0.66 35.46 8.02
CA ARG A 129 0.37 35.89 8.95
C ARG A 129 0.90 37.29 8.60
N ARG A 130 1.16 37.59 7.32
CA ARG A 130 1.61 38.92 6.87
C ARG A 130 0.55 39.99 7.13
N ALA A 131 -0.72 39.70 6.86
CA ALA A 131 -1.83 40.63 7.12
C ALA A 131 -1.93 40.95 8.62
N ILE A 132 -1.84 39.93 9.49
CA ILE A 132 -1.86 40.11 10.95
C ILE A 132 -0.63 40.86 11.44
N THR A 133 0.59 40.52 10.98
CA THR A 133 1.80 41.25 11.40
C THR A 133 1.84 42.68 10.87
N GLY A 134 1.33 42.92 9.65
CA GLY A 134 1.22 44.27 9.08
C GLY A 134 0.24 45.15 9.87
N PHE A 135 -0.88 44.56 10.31
CA PHE A 135 -1.82 45.19 11.22
C PHE A 135 -1.24 45.41 12.62
N ALA A 136 -0.40 44.50 13.13
CA ALA A 136 0.24 44.64 14.44
C ALA A 136 1.35 45.71 14.46
N HIS A 137 2.02 45.95 13.33
CA HIS A 137 3.05 46.97 13.22
C HIS A 137 2.51 48.39 12.94
N HIS A 138 1.28 48.55 12.44
CA HIS A 138 0.70 49.87 12.12
C HIS A 138 -0.60 50.29 12.87
N PRO A 139 -0.94 49.83 14.09
CA PRO A 139 -2.13 50.32 14.77
C PRO A 139 -1.87 51.67 15.47
N LEU A 140 -0.61 52.01 15.76
CA LEU A 140 -0.27 53.19 16.56
C LEU A 140 0.18 54.39 15.69
N ASP A 141 0.95 54.20 14.61
CA ASP A 141 1.53 55.35 13.91
C ASP A 141 0.55 56.17 13.05
N ASN A 142 -0.52 55.56 12.51
CA ASN A 142 -1.47 56.27 11.63
C ASN A 142 -2.70 56.85 12.33
N LEU A 143 -2.95 56.53 13.61
CA LEU A 143 -4.12 57.02 14.35
C LEU A 143 -3.76 58.06 15.43
N LEU A 144 -2.49 58.20 15.80
CA LEU A 144 -2.07 59.10 16.88
C LEU A 144 -2.15 60.60 16.56
N PRO A 145 -1.83 61.13 15.36
CA PRO A 145 -1.77 62.59 15.21
C PRO A 145 -3.13 63.29 15.02
N ASN A 146 -4.21 62.58 14.63
CA ASN A 146 -5.47 63.25 14.23
C ASN A 146 -6.66 63.09 15.20
N LEU A 147 -6.54 62.24 16.23
CA LEU A 147 -7.60 62.02 17.25
C LEU A 147 -7.24 62.54 18.65
N LEU A 148 -5.98 62.84 18.94
CA LEU A 148 -5.54 63.30 20.27
C LEU A 148 -5.67 64.83 20.48
N VAL A 149 -5.76 65.62 19.41
CA VAL A 149 -5.88 67.08 19.49
C VAL A 149 -7.23 67.57 20.07
N PRO A 150 -8.40 67.00 19.73
CA PRO A 150 -9.68 67.52 20.22
C PRO A 150 -9.96 67.18 21.70
N LEU A 151 -9.41 66.07 22.21
CA LEU A 151 -9.70 65.59 23.57
C LEU A 151 -8.90 66.35 24.64
N ALA A 152 -7.65 66.71 24.36
CA ALA A 152 -6.84 67.50 25.28
C ALA A 152 -7.41 68.92 25.50
N GLY A 153 -7.94 69.55 24.45
CA GLY A 153 -8.54 70.89 24.54
C GLY A 153 -9.85 70.94 25.36
N ALA A 154 -10.66 69.88 25.31
CA ALA A 154 -11.92 69.81 26.04
C ALA A 154 -11.71 69.69 27.56
N ILE A 155 -10.69 68.94 27.99
CA ILE A 155 -10.39 68.75 29.42
C ILE A 155 -9.83 70.03 30.04
N VAL A 156 -8.91 70.72 29.34
CA VAL A 156 -8.33 71.99 29.83
C VAL A 156 -9.39 73.10 29.91
N LYS A 157 -10.32 73.15 28.95
CA LYS A 157 -11.42 74.14 28.97
C LYS A 157 -12.45 73.85 30.07
N GLY A 158 -12.66 72.58 30.40
CA GLY A 158 -13.51 72.17 31.51
C GLY A 158 -12.95 72.59 32.88
N LEU A 159 -11.63 72.40 33.09
CA LEU A 159 -10.97 72.76 34.34
C LEU A 159 -10.91 74.29 34.55
N LYS A 160 -10.60 75.07 33.50
CA LYS A 160 -10.55 76.54 33.60
C LYS A 160 -11.91 77.20 33.88
N LYS A 161 -13.02 76.53 33.55
CA LYS A 161 -14.37 77.05 33.82
C LYS A 161 -14.85 76.75 35.25
N SER A 162 -14.25 75.77 35.92
CA SER A 162 -14.61 75.41 37.30
C SER A 162 -14.03 76.38 38.34
N ASP A 163 -12.88 77.01 38.07
CA ASP A 163 -12.27 77.99 38.98
C ASP A 163 -12.88 79.40 38.88
N ALA A 164 -13.60 79.72 37.79
CA ALA A 164 -14.26 81.01 37.62
C ALA A 164 -15.69 81.08 38.22
N SER A 165 -16.13 80.03 38.93
CA SER A 165 -17.47 79.91 39.52
C SER A 165 -17.49 79.99 41.05
N LYS A 166 -16.36 80.38 41.67
CA LYS A 166 -16.28 80.70 43.10
C LYS A 166 -15.65 82.07 43.27
N ASP A 167 -16.40 83.11 42.94
CA ASP A 167 -16.37 84.44 43.56
C ASP A 167 -17.74 85.09 43.39
#